data_AF-F0UNR9-F1
#
_entry.id   AF-F0UNR9-F1
#
_cell.length_a   1.000
_cell.length_b   1.000
_cell.length_c   1.000
_cell.angle_alpha   90.00
_cell.angle_beta   90.00
_cell.angle_gamma   90.00
#
_symmetry.space_group_name_H-M   'P 1'
#
loop_
_entity.id
_entity.type
_entity.pdbx_description
1 polymer ?
#
loop_
_entity_poly.entity_id
_entity_poly.type
_entity_poly.pdbx_seq_one_letter_code
_entity_poly.pdbx_strand_id
1 'polypeptide(L)'
;MRFPTSIPKRLSNFATSRACVCRSLHTKQAEFITLDSKGSLVTQNVNVDLGHAHEAFTMLPREIGSAFRAGIHSNSRSLSVDLLASGSDQCPLTFYHDSQYFAHESLPYPRLVIPQDLPHQSDANTSPATLHTFGATHTITLDGTFDAKFTNQLRDSLHHLKRSLDELKDK
;
A
#
# COMPACT_ATOMS: atom_id res chain seq x y z
N MET A 1 -20.70 29.50 -60.92
CA MET A 1 -19.78 28.39 -61.25
C MET A 1 -19.66 27.49 -60.02
N ARG A 2 -19.66 26.17 -60.25
CA ARG A 2 -19.72 25.10 -59.24
C ARG A 2 -18.40 24.99 -58.46
N PHE A 3 -18.49 24.78 -57.14
CA PHE A 3 -17.43 24.14 -56.37
C PHE A 3 -17.93 22.74 -55.94
N PRO A 4 -17.12 21.69 -56.14
CA PRO A 4 -17.54 20.33 -55.86
C PRO A 4 -17.52 20.02 -54.36
N THR A 5 -18.54 19.25 -53.98
CA THR A 5 -18.68 18.47 -52.76
C THR A 5 -17.53 17.47 -52.59
N SER A 6 -16.67 17.68 -51.61
CA SER A 6 -15.83 16.62 -51.05
C SER A 6 -16.03 16.54 -49.54
N ILE A 7 -16.79 15.54 -49.11
CA ILE A 7 -16.86 15.13 -47.71
C ILE A 7 -15.61 14.26 -47.46
N PRO A 8 -14.67 14.65 -46.57
CA PRO A 8 -13.65 13.72 -46.14
C PRO A 8 -14.32 12.58 -45.36
N LYS A 9 -14.14 11.38 -45.90
CA LYS A 9 -14.61 10.11 -45.35
C LYS A 9 -13.99 9.88 -43.97
N ARG A 10 -14.85 9.44 -43.06
CA ARG A 10 -14.55 8.49 -41.97
C ARG A 10 -13.63 9.05 -40.87
N LEU A 11 -14.26 9.69 -39.88
CA LEU A 11 -13.75 9.62 -38.51
C LEU A 11 -13.74 8.15 -38.11
N SER A 12 -12.58 7.51 -38.22
CA SER A 12 -12.35 6.21 -37.62
C SER A 12 -12.47 6.38 -36.11
N ASN A 13 -13.52 5.79 -35.55
CA ASN A 13 -13.72 5.63 -34.12
C ASN A 13 -12.45 5.03 -33.51
N PHE A 14 -11.62 5.85 -32.86
CA PHE A 14 -10.71 5.36 -31.82
C PHE A 14 -11.56 5.07 -30.59
N ALA A 15 -12.37 4.02 -30.68
CA ALA A 15 -12.77 3.30 -29.48
C ALA A 15 -11.52 2.57 -29.00
N THR A 16 -10.64 3.28 -28.31
CA THR A 16 -9.73 2.62 -27.38
C THR A 16 -10.64 2.01 -26.32
N SER A 17 -10.96 0.73 -26.52
CA SER A 17 -11.38 -0.14 -25.43
C SER A 17 -10.31 -0.02 -24.35
N ARG A 18 -10.53 0.87 -23.38
CA ARG A 18 -9.83 0.78 -22.10
C ARG A 18 -10.21 -0.59 -21.58
N ALA A 19 -9.32 -1.56 -21.76
CA ALA A 19 -9.45 -2.83 -21.07
C ALA A 19 -9.71 -2.47 -19.60
N CYS A 20 -10.86 -2.88 -19.10
CA CYS A 20 -11.13 -2.78 -17.68
C CYS A 20 -10.08 -3.67 -17.03
N VAL A 21 -9.04 -3.06 -16.47
CA VAL A 21 -8.04 -3.79 -15.68
C VAL A 21 -8.73 -4.11 -14.38
N CYS A 22 -9.44 -5.24 -14.35
CA CYS A 22 -9.97 -5.80 -13.12
C CYS A 22 -8.77 -6.30 -12.32
N ARG A 23 -8.44 -5.60 -11.24
CA ARG A 23 -7.49 -6.09 -10.26
C ARG A 23 -8.10 -7.27 -9.54
N SER A 24 -7.34 -8.33 -9.39
CA SER A 24 -7.79 -9.46 -8.58
C SER A 24 -7.32 -9.24 -7.16
N LEU A 25 -8.21 -9.47 -6.20
CA LEU A 25 -7.86 -9.52 -4.79
C LEU A 25 -7.93 -10.99 -4.40
N HIS A 26 -6.77 -11.54 -4.04
CA HIS A 26 -6.64 -12.89 -3.56
C HIS A 26 -6.35 -12.86 -2.08
N THR A 27 -7.30 -13.35 -1.29
CA THR A 27 -7.06 -13.57 0.14
C THR A 27 -6.06 -14.71 0.30
N LYS A 28 -4.96 -14.44 0.98
CA LYS A 28 -3.94 -15.43 1.33
C LYS A 28 -3.57 -15.32 2.81
N GLN A 29 -3.01 -16.39 3.34
CA GLN A 29 -2.47 -16.42 4.70
C GLN A 29 -1.06 -15.82 4.72
N ALA A 30 -0.87 -14.83 5.58
CA ALA A 30 0.40 -14.21 5.91
C ALA A 30 0.74 -14.43 7.39
N GLU A 31 2.01 -14.29 7.74
CA GLU A 31 2.49 -14.39 9.12
C GLU A 31 2.85 -13.01 9.63
N PHE A 32 2.11 -12.52 10.62
CA PHE A 32 2.47 -11.30 11.34
C PHE A 32 3.27 -11.67 12.59
N ILE A 33 4.52 -11.23 12.64
CA ILE A 33 5.48 -11.58 13.69
C ILE A 33 5.83 -10.33 14.48
N THR A 34 5.59 -10.36 15.79
CA THR A 34 5.85 -9.24 16.70
C THR A 34 6.48 -9.71 18.01
N LEU A 35 6.83 -8.75 18.87
CA LEU A 35 7.27 -8.99 20.24
C LEU A 35 6.09 -8.85 21.20
N ASP A 36 5.97 -9.77 22.15
CA ASP A 36 5.05 -9.61 23.29
C ASP A 36 5.62 -8.64 24.34
N SER A 37 4.86 -8.43 25.42
CA SER A 37 5.27 -7.56 26.54
C SER A 37 6.53 -8.03 27.27
N LYS A 38 6.98 -9.28 27.05
CA LYS A 38 8.19 -9.87 27.63
C LYS A 38 9.36 -9.86 26.65
N GLY A 39 9.16 -9.33 25.43
CA GLY A 39 10.15 -9.36 24.35
C GLY A 39 10.28 -10.73 23.66
N SER A 40 9.32 -11.64 23.86
CA SER A 40 9.28 -12.93 23.18
C SER A 40 8.58 -12.82 21.83
N LEU A 41 8.99 -13.62 20.86
CA LEU A 41 8.37 -13.62 19.54
C LEU A 41 6.99 -14.28 19.57
N VAL A 42 6.04 -13.59 18.95
CA VAL A 42 4.68 -14.08 18.73
C VAL A 42 4.37 -14.00 17.24
N THR A 43 3.95 -15.12 16.68
CA THR A 43 3.51 -15.23 15.29
C THR A 43 1.99 -15.41 15.25
N GLN A 44 1.32 -14.58 14.47
CA GLN A 44 -0.11 -14.66 14.22
C GLN A 44 -0.35 -14.85 12.71
N ASN A 45 -1.12 -15.88 12.36
CA ASN A 45 -1.60 -16.04 10.99
C ASN A 45 -2.73 -15.04 10.71
N VAL A 46 -2.61 -14.32 9.61
CA VAL A 46 -3.55 -13.25 9.23
C VAL A 46 -3.92 -13.39 7.77
N ASN A 47 -5.21 -13.18 7.47
CA ASN A 47 -5.66 -13.09 6.09
C ASN A 47 -5.28 -11.71 5.55
N VAL A 48 -4.57 -11.69 4.43
CA VAL A 48 -4.24 -10.48 3.67
C VAL A 48 -4.76 -10.62 2.25
N ASP A 49 -5.15 -9.51 1.63
CA ASP A 49 -5.51 -9.51 0.22
C ASP A 49 -4.33 -9.04 -0.61
N LEU A 50 -3.97 -9.84 -1.61
CA LEU A 50 -2.84 -9.60 -2.50
C LEU A 50 -3.34 -9.49 -3.93
N GLY A 51 -2.67 -8.63 -4.70
CA GLY A 51 -2.81 -8.64 -6.15
C GLY A 51 -2.08 -9.83 -6.79
N HIS A 52 -2.10 -9.87 -8.11
CA HIS A 52 -1.23 -10.75 -8.88
C HIS A 52 0.25 -10.43 -8.64
N ALA A 53 1.13 -11.32 -9.10
CA ALA A 53 2.58 -11.16 -8.97
C ALA A 53 3.16 -9.87 -9.60
N HIS A 54 2.43 -9.20 -10.49
CA HIS A 54 2.83 -7.92 -11.10
C HIS A 54 2.25 -6.69 -10.37
N GLU A 55 1.40 -6.90 -9.36
CA GLU A 55 0.77 -5.87 -8.56
C GLU A 55 1.53 -5.78 -7.22
N ALA A 56 1.94 -4.58 -6.85
CA ALA A 56 2.87 -4.30 -5.76
C ALA A 56 2.14 -3.74 -4.52
N PHE A 57 1.07 -4.41 -4.12
CA PHE A 57 0.30 -4.04 -2.93
C PHE A 57 -0.09 -5.25 -2.08
N THR A 58 -0.30 -4.99 -0.79
CA THR A 58 -0.86 -5.93 0.18
C THR A 58 -1.86 -5.18 1.03
N MET A 59 -3.11 -5.63 1.04
CA MET A 59 -4.14 -5.10 1.94
C MET A 59 -4.22 -5.98 3.18
N LEU A 60 -4.37 -5.34 4.33
CA LEU A 60 -4.35 -5.99 5.62
C LEU A 60 -5.50 -5.49 6.51
N PRO A 61 -5.97 -6.34 7.45
CA PRO A 61 -6.92 -5.91 8.46
C PRO A 61 -6.39 -4.70 9.23
N ARG A 62 -7.28 -3.78 9.58
CA ARG A 62 -6.94 -2.51 10.23
C ARG A 62 -6.16 -2.74 11.53
N GLU A 63 -6.58 -3.73 12.30
CA GLU A 63 -5.96 -4.13 13.56
C GLU A 63 -4.50 -4.55 13.37
N ILE A 64 -4.20 -5.29 12.30
CA ILE A 64 -2.83 -5.74 11.99
C ILE A 64 -1.96 -4.55 11.59
N GLY A 65 -2.48 -3.65 10.76
CA GLY A 65 -1.70 -2.49 10.32
C GLY A 65 -1.47 -1.49 11.44
N SER A 66 -2.45 -1.35 12.33
CA SER A 66 -2.32 -0.54 13.54
C SER A 66 -1.28 -1.15 14.49
N ALA A 67 -1.32 -2.48 14.69
CA ALA A 67 -0.34 -3.20 15.48
C ALA A 67 1.07 -3.13 14.88
N PHE A 68 1.21 -3.22 13.56
CA PHE A 68 2.48 -3.06 12.85
C PHE A 68 3.08 -1.68 13.13
N ARG A 69 2.32 -0.62 12.89
CA ARG A 69 2.76 0.76 13.15
C ARG A 69 3.11 0.99 14.63
N ALA A 70 2.27 0.51 15.54
CA ALA A 70 2.49 0.63 16.98
C ALA A 70 3.74 -0.12 17.46
N GLY A 71 4.01 -1.30 16.87
CA GLY A 71 5.21 -2.09 17.13
C GLY A 71 6.47 -1.36 16.70
N ILE A 72 6.47 -0.74 15.51
CA ILE A 72 7.58 0.11 15.04
C ILE A 72 7.83 1.26 16.02
N HIS A 73 6.79 2.01 16.38
CA HIS A 73 6.92 3.15 17.29
C HIS A 73 7.42 2.75 18.70
N SER A 74 6.94 1.62 19.23
CA SER A 74 7.35 1.13 20.55
C SER A 74 8.81 0.68 20.55
N ASN A 75 9.21 -0.07 19.51
CA ASN A 75 10.57 -0.55 19.37
C ASN A 75 11.55 0.58 19.06
N SER A 76 11.14 1.58 18.26
CA SER A 76 11.97 2.76 17.96
C SER A 76 12.27 3.57 19.22
N ARG A 77 11.28 3.79 20.08
CA ARG A 77 11.46 4.45 21.38
C ARG A 77 12.41 3.66 22.29
N SER A 78 12.31 2.33 22.29
CA SER A 78 13.25 1.48 23.04
C SER A 78 14.69 1.63 22.53
N LEU A 79 14.88 1.88 21.24
CA LEU A 79 16.19 2.13 20.63
C LEU A 79 16.59 3.61 20.62
N SER A 80 15.78 4.50 21.20
CA SER A 80 15.96 5.96 21.17
C SER A 80 16.08 6.55 19.75
N VAL A 81 15.35 5.97 18.79
CA VAL A 81 15.29 6.44 17.40
C VAL A 81 13.90 6.98 17.09
N ASP A 82 13.81 8.16 16.51
CA ASP A 82 12.55 8.72 15.99
C ASP A 82 12.37 8.25 14.54
N LEU A 83 11.42 7.33 14.32
CA LEU A 83 11.18 6.69 13.03
C LEU A 83 9.84 7.09 12.40
N LEU A 84 8.93 7.72 13.17
CA LEU A 84 7.57 7.99 12.72
C LEU A 84 7.08 9.35 13.19
N ALA A 85 6.75 10.22 12.24
CA ALA A 85 6.06 11.47 12.53
C ALA A 85 4.71 11.19 13.21
N SER A 86 4.49 11.82 14.38
CA SER A 86 3.22 11.78 15.09
C SER A 86 2.09 12.30 14.20
N GLY A 87 1.04 11.50 14.03
CA GLY A 87 -0.14 11.86 13.23
C GLY A 87 -0.02 11.59 11.72
N SER A 88 1.12 11.13 11.22
CA SER A 88 1.21 10.64 9.84
C SER A 88 0.38 9.35 9.67
N ASP A 89 -0.33 9.21 8.57
CA ASP A 89 -0.99 7.96 8.17
C ASP A 89 -0.08 7.06 7.34
N GLN A 90 1.21 7.41 7.24
CA GLN A 90 2.22 6.65 6.51
C GLN A 90 3.34 6.21 7.43
N CYS A 91 3.86 5.01 7.18
CA CYS A 91 4.96 4.39 7.88
C CYS A 91 5.90 3.75 6.86
N PRO A 92 7.16 4.22 6.73
CA PRO A 92 8.11 3.62 5.81
C PRO A 92 8.45 2.20 6.26
N LEU A 93 8.63 1.34 5.27
CA LEU A 93 8.98 -0.06 5.37
C LEU A 93 9.96 -0.44 4.26
N THR A 94 10.48 -1.65 4.37
CA THR A 94 11.29 -2.31 3.37
C THR A 94 10.70 -3.69 3.14
N PHE A 95 10.54 -4.05 1.88
CA PHE A 95 10.21 -5.41 1.48
C PHE A 95 11.51 -6.16 1.14
N TYR A 96 11.69 -7.33 1.72
CA TYR A 96 12.86 -8.21 1.51
C TYR A 96 12.43 -9.37 0.62
N HIS A 97 12.93 -9.41 -0.62
CA HIS A 97 12.44 -10.31 -1.67
C HIS A 97 12.72 -11.79 -1.39
N ASP A 98 13.97 -12.14 -1.06
CA ASP A 98 14.37 -13.53 -0.78
C ASP A 98 13.54 -14.21 0.32
N SER A 99 13.11 -13.41 1.31
CA SER A 99 12.40 -13.87 2.50
C SER A 99 10.94 -13.41 2.56
N GLN A 100 10.47 -12.71 1.53
CA GLN A 100 9.09 -12.29 1.30
C GLN A 100 8.42 -11.61 2.50
N TYR A 101 9.11 -10.68 3.16
CA TYR A 101 8.53 -9.97 4.31
C TYR A 101 8.71 -8.46 4.24
N PHE A 102 7.75 -7.77 4.85
CA PHE A 102 7.85 -6.35 5.17
C PHE A 102 8.38 -6.14 6.58
N ALA A 103 9.30 -5.19 6.77
CA ALA A 103 9.75 -4.72 8.07
C ALA A 103 10.22 -3.27 7.98
N HIS A 104 10.49 -2.63 9.12
CA HIS A 104 11.21 -1.36 9.11
C HIS A 104 12.72 -1.64 9.02
N GLU A 105 13.46 -0.92 8.17
CA GLU A 105 14.89 -1.17 7.88
C GLU A 105 15.77 -1.24 9.15
N SER A 106 15.53 -0.33 10.11
CA SER A 106 16.31 -0.26 11.35
C SER A 106 15.81 -1.17 12.48
N LEU A 107 14.72 -1.93 12.29
CA LEU A 107 14.11 -2.73 13.36
C LEU A 107 13.97 -4.20 12.95
N PRO A 108 14.33 -5.16 13.81
CA PRO A 108 14.14 -6.56 13.50
C PRO A 108 12.65 -6.96 13.48
N TYR A 109 11.78 -6.28 14.22
CA TYR A 109 10.35 -6.56 14.34
C TYR A 109 9.55 -5.25 14.55
N PRO A 110 8.24 -5.22 14.22
CA PRO A 110 7.43 -6.32 13.65
C PRO A 110 7.74 -6.63 12.18
N ARG A 111 7.34 -7.83 11.73
CA ARG A 111 7.42 -8.30 10.34
C ARG A 111 6.06 -8.79 9.86
N LEU A 112 5.80 -8.63 8.56
CA LEU A 112 4.70 -9.32 7.88
C LEU A 112 5.27 -10.15 6.73
N VAL A 113 5.27 -11.47 6.89
CA VAL A 113 5.69 -12.42 5.86
C VAL A 113 4.48 -12.74 4.99
N ILE A 114 4.62 -12.62 3.67
CA ILE A 114 3.56 -12.92 2.71
C ILE A 114 3.96 -14.12 1.83
N PRO A 115 3.00 -14.91 1.32
CA PRO A 115 3.27 -16.15 0.61
C PRO A 115 3.58 -15.93 -0.89
N GLN A 116 4.00 -14.73 -1.27
CA GLN A 116 4.42 -14.43 -2.64
C GLN A 116 5.44 -13.30 -2.66
N ASP A 117 6.29 -13.32 -3.67
CA ASP A 117 7.16 -12.20 -3.99
C ASP A 117 6.35 -11.06 -4.64
N LEU A 118 6.90 -9.86 -4.59
CA LEU A 118 6.36 -8.67 -5.23
C LEU A 118 7.28 -8.18 -6.36
N PRO A 119 6.77 -7.36 -7.30
CA PRO A 119 7.56 -6.87 -8.42
C PRO A 119 8.84 -6.19 -7.97
N HIS A 120 9.98 -6.65 -8.48
CA HIS A 120 11.26 -5.98 -8.27
C HIS A 120 11.28 -4.63 -8.97
N GLN A 121 11.80 -3.62 -8.27
CA GLN A 121 11.93 -2.25 -8.79
C GLN A 121 13.36 -1.93 -9.24
N SER A 122 14.31 -2.78 -8.85
CA SER A 122 15.72 -2.74 -9.19
C SER A 122 16.30 -4.15 -9.04
N ASP A 123 17.59 -4.33 -9.32
CA ASP A 123 18.30 -5.60 -9.11
C ASP A 123 18.63 -5.88 -7.63
N ALA A 124 18.24 -4.99 -6.70
CA ALA A 124 18.45 -5.18 -5.27
C ALA A 124 17.44 -6.18 -4.66
N ASN A 125 17.88 -6.90 -3.63
CA ASN A 125 17.03 -7.82 -2.84
C ASN A 125 16.00 -7.10 -1.96
N THR A 126 16.00 -5.77 -1.95
CA THR A 126 15.09 -4.98 -1.14
C THR A 126 14.39 -3.93 -1.97
N SER A 127 13.10 -3.75 -1.74
CA SER A 127 12.32 -2.65 -2.31
C SER A 127 11.79 -1.74 -1.20
N PRO A 128 11.86 -0.41 -1.37
CA PRO A 128 11.21 0.53 -0.46
C PRO A 128 9.70 0.32 -0.49
N ALA A 129 9.05 0.41 0.67
CA ALA A 129 7.63 0.21 0.80
C ALA A 129 7.02 1.19 1.82
N THR A 130 5.72 1.42 1.72
CA THR A 130 5.00 2.27 2.68
C THR A 130 3.76 1.55 3.17
N LEU A 131 3.61 1.46 4.49
CA LEU A 131 2.34 1.13 5.15
C LEU A 131 1.48 2.38 5.29
N HIS A 132 0.28 2.32 4.74
CA HIS A 132 -0.75 3.34 4.79
C HIS A 132 -1.85 2.93 5.77
N THR A 133 -2.07 3.75 6.79
CA THR A 133 -2.99 3.51 7.91
C THR A 133 -4.23 4.41 7.86
N PHE A 134 -4.88 4.50 6.70
CA PHE A 134 -6.13 5.21 6.48
C PHE A 134 -7.18 4.31 5.81
N GLY A 135 -8.43 4.76 5.73
CA GLY A 135 -9.50 4.01 5.07
C GLY A 135 -10.00 2.81 5.88
N ALA A 136 -10.83 1.96 5.26
CA ALA A 136 -11.43 0.79 5.93
C ALA A 136 -10.40 -0.34 6.18
N THR A 137 -9.46 -0.51 5.25
CA THR A 137 -8.35 -1.48 5.30
C THR A 137 -7.03 -0.74 5.23
N HIS A 138 -6.01 -1.24 5.91
CA HIS A 138 -4.65 -0.70 5.74
C HIS A 138 -4.01 -1.34 4.52
N THR A 139 -3.07 -0.63 3.90
CA THR A 139 -2.44 -1.08 2.65
C THR A 139 -0.93 -0.87 2.74
N ILE A 140 -0.15 -1.86 2.33
CA ILE A 140 1.29 -1.70 2.07
C ILE A 140 1.49 -1.68 0.55
N THR A 141 2.31 -0.76 0.07
CA THR A 141 2.67 -0.65 -1.36
C THR A 141 4.17 -0.54 -1.52
N LEU A 142 4.74 -1.08 -2.61
CA LEU A 142 6.13 -0.77 -2.97
C LEU A 142 6.23 0.64 -3.56
N ASP A 143 7.19 1.44 -3.11
CA ASP A 143 7.29 2.86 -3.43
C ASP A 143 7.79 3.10 -4.85
N GLY A 144 7.15 3.99 -5.62
CA GLY A 144 7.50 4.21 -7.03
C GLY A 144 6.77 3.29 -8.00
N THR A 145 5.89 2.42 -7.50
CA THR A 145 4.94 1.66 -8.32
C THR A 145 3.67 2.46 -8.61
N PHE A 146 2.87 1.97 -9.58
CA PHE A 146 1.53 2.49 -9.81
C PHE A 146 0.65 2.40 -8.55
N ASP A 147 0.81 1.35 -7.75
CA ASP A 147 0.00 1.09 -6.57
C ASP A 147 0.26 2.09 -5.45
N ALA A 148 1.53 2.44 -5.24
CA ALA A 148 1.89 3.54 -4.34
C ALA A 148 1.28 4.87 -4.81
N LYS A 149 1.36 5.18 -6.11
CA LYS A 149 0.78 6.41 -6.66
C LYS A 149 -0.73 6.45 -6.47
N PHE A 150 -1.42 5.36 -6.79
CA PHE A 150 -2.87 5.25 -6.62
C PHE A 150 -3.28 5.42 -5.16
N THR A 151 -2.59 4.74 -4.24
CA THR A 151 -2.86 4.80 -2.80
C THR A 151 -2.64 6.21 -2.24
N ASN A 152 -1.58 6.90 -2.66
CA ASN A 152 -1.35 8.30 -2.29
C ASN A 152 -2.47 9.22 -2.78
N GLN A 153 -2.97 9.04 -4.00
CA GLN A 153 -4.08 9.83 -4.53
C GLN A 153 -5.39 9.57 -3.76
N LEU A 154 -5.64 8.32 -3.36
CA LEU A 154 -6.78 7.97 -2.50
C LEU A 154 -6.68 8.65 -1.14
N ARG A 155 -5.50 8.63 -0.52
CA ARG A 155 -5.22 9.31 0.74
C ARG A 155 -5.54 10.80 0.65
N ASP A 156 -4.99 11.48 -0.35
CA ASP A 156 -5.16 12.92 -0.53
C ASP A 156 -6.63 13.27 -0.76
N SER A 157 -7.35 12.45 -1.53
CA SER A 157 -8.79 12.59 -1.76
C SER A 157 -9.59 12.41 -0.46
N LEU A 158 -9.22 11.43 0.38
CA LEU A 158 -9.87 11.18 1.66
C LEU A 158 -9.66 12.34 2.64
N HIS A 159 -8.46 12.90 2.71
CA HIS A 159 -8.19 14.07 3.55
C HIS A 159 -8.96 15.30 3.09
N HIS A 160 -9.06 15.51 1.76
CA HIS A 160 -9.88 16.58 1.21
C HIS A 160 -11.36 16.40 1.57
N LEU A 161 -11.91 15.19 1.39
CA LEU A 161 -13.29 14.88 1.74
C LEU A 161 -13.57 15.05 3.24
N LYS A 162 -12.65 14.60 4.11
CA LYS A 162 -12.77 14.74 5.56
C LYS A 162 -12.90 16.20 5.97
N ARG A 163 -12.04 17.07 5.40
CA ARG A 163 -12.10 18.51 5.64
C ARG A 163 -13.45 19.11 5.24
N SER A 164 -13.96 18.77 4.05
CA SER A 164 -15.28 19.27 3.61
C SER A 164 -16.42 18.76 4.49
N LEU A 165 -16.33 17.53 5.00
CA LEU A 165 -17.32 16.98 5.92
C LEU A 165 -17.29 17.69 7.29
N ASP A 166 -16.10 18.03 7.79
CA ASP A 166 -15.95 18.81 9.02
C ASP A 166 -16.59 20.20 8.88
N GLU A 167 -16.41 20.87 7.73
CA GLU A 167 -17.05 22.17 7.42
C GLU A 167 -18.58 22.09 7.32
N LEU A 168 -19.14 20.92 6.98
CA LEU A 168 -20.59 20.70 6.92
C LEU A 168 -21.22 20.43 8.28
N LYS A 169 -20.46 19.91 9.25
CA LYS A 169 -20.96 19.63 10.60
C LYS A 169 -21.30 20.90 11.38
N ASP A 170 -20.64 22.00 11.04
CA ASP A 170 -20.77 23.30 11.73
C ASP A 170 -21.84 24.21 11.06
N LYS A 171 -22.70 23.65 10.20
CA LYS A 171 -23.86 24.30 9.59
C LYS A 171 -25.16 23.72 10.10
#